data_AF-A0A316SM74-F1
#
_entry.id   AF-A0A316SM74-F1
#
_cell.length_a   1.000
_cell.length_b   1.000
_cell.length_c   1.000
_cell.angle_alpha   90.00
_cell.angle_beta   90.00
_cell.angle_gamma   90.00
#
_symmetry.space_group_name_H-M   'P 1'
#
loop_
_entity.id
_entity.type
_entity.pdbx_description
1 polymer ?
#
loop_
_entity_poly.entity_id
_entity_poly.type
_entity_poly.pdbx_seq_one_letter_code
_entity_poly.pdbx_strand_id
1 'polypeptide(L)'
;MERRKSPNGFIVVLPGEIIEIPQDSDKSWLTLFYSLPRELAEKWKSAYDLPRCPYEVLRTDKYDHIVCDDMFKLLVWDCYAWSAWQFFQVKDRKGNYRDIPGAWTQYAGYFPLWRLSYSIIPYIRMKFEQNGLDFQNLYNIPQGVEVPWLTYQQFSNLIGNVTDMVVEEQEWQPVIDAIWENRTVEDYEATSSTVKTDFMRKWHHNRSGKPISLDEMMESEDGDIFDVADPRSDFENSVISEMQIATFAESTITEKDREILKLRMEGYTEQEIADKVGYKTASAVHKRIAKIADTYEDFVTAEYQKYLNK
;
A
#
# COMPACT_ATOMS: atom_id res chain seq x y z
N MET A 1 -7.10 42.82 9.47
CA MET A 1 -8.03 42.28 8.47
C MET A 1 -8.88 41.23 9.16
N GLU A 2 -10.16 41.49 9.33
CA GLU A 2 -11.10 40.49 9.84
C GLU A 2 -11.11 39.31 8.87
N ARG A 3 -10.77 38.10 9.35
CA ARG A 3 -11.03 36.88 8.62
C ARG A 3 -12.56 36.82 8.47
N ARG A 4 -13.08 37.05 7.27
CA ARG A 4 -14.47 36.72 6.96
C ARG A 4 -14.66 35.28 7.44
N LYS A 5 -15.60 35.05 8.36
CA LYS A 5 -16.00 33.70 8.74
C LYS A 5 -16.32 32.99 7.43
N SER A 6 -15.49 32.00 7.07
CA SER A 6 -15.81 31.09 5.97
C SER A 6 -17.25 30.61 6.19
N PRO A 7 -18.08 30.49 5.13
CA PRO A 7 -19.43 30.01 5.33
C PRO A 7 -19.38 28.66 6.06
N ASN A 8 -20.21 28.50 7.09
CA ASN A 8 -20.28 27.28 7.90
C ASN A 8 -20.79 26.07 7.09
N GLY A 9 -21.21 26.30 5.84
CA GLY A 9 -21.66 25.30 4.87
C GLY A 9 -21.38 25.68 3.42
N PHE A 10 -21.70 24.77 2.50
CA PHE A 10 -21.72 25.01 1.06
C PHE A 10 -23.02 25.70 0.67
N ILE A 11 -22.94 26.72 -0.17
CA ILE A 11 -24.10 27.53 -0.56
C ILE A 11 -24.52 27.15 -1.97
N VAL A 12 -25.80 26.82 -2.14
CA VAL A 12 -26.45 26.56 -3.43
C VAL A 12 -27.54 27.61 -3.64
N VAL A 13 -27.55 28.22 -4.81
CA VAL A 13 -28.55 29.22 -5.20
C VAL A 13 -29.45 28.63 -6.27
N LEU A 14 -30.74 28.55 -5.98
CA LEU A 14 -31.80 28.09 -6.88
C LEU A 14 -32.81 29.21 -7.14
N PRO A 15 -33.64 29.12 -8.20
CA PRO A 15 -34.73 30.07 -8.41
C PRO A 15 -35.70 30.07 -7.22
N GLY A 16 -35.64 31.11 -6.39
CA GLY A 16 -36.53 31.31 -5.24
C GLY A 16 -36.05 30.70 -3.92
N GLU A 17 -34.86 30.09 -3.88
CA GLU A 17 -34.34 29.43 -2.67
C GLU A 17 -32.79 29.51 -2.60
N ILE A 18 -32.26 29.65 -1.39
CA ILE A 18 -30.83 29.47 -1.10
C ILE A 18 -30.73 28.32 -0.11
N ILE A 19 -29.99 27.28 -0.48
CA ILE A 19 -29.77 26.09 0.36
C ILE A 19 -28.36 26.18 0.93
N GLU A 20 -28.23 26.02 2.24
CA GLU A 20 -26.95 25.87 2.92
C GLU A 20 -26.78 24.40 3.36
N ILE A 21 -25.66 23.79 2.97
CA ILE A 21 -25.29 22.43 3.31
C ILE A 21 -24.17 22.50 4.35
N PRO A 22 -24.43 22.21 5.63
CA PRO A 22 -23.41 22.33 6.68
C PRO A 22 -22.18 21.46 6.37
N GLN A 23 -20.97 21.96 6.64
CA GLN A 23 -19.74 21.22 6.33
C GLN A 23 -19.55 19.92 7.13
N ASP A 24 -20.20 19.86 8.29
CA ASP A 24 -20.23 18.73 9.22
C ASP A 24 -21.37 17.75 8.93
N SER A 25 -22.31 18.08 8.03
CA SER A 25 -23.39 17.18 7.64
C SER A 25 -22.89 16.02 6.78
N ASP A 26 -23.56 14.87 6.83
CA ASP A 26 -23.16 13.72 6.01
C ASP A 26 -23.41 13.94 4.51
N LYS A 27 -24.45 14.71 4.16
CA LYS A 27 -24.72 15.14 2.77
C LYS A 27 -23.56 15.92 2.16
N SER A 28 -22.74 16.56 2.99
CA SER A 28 -21.61 17.37 2.57
C SER A 28 -20.48 16.58 1.87
N TRP A 29 -20.52 15.23 1.94
CA TRP A 29 -19.57 14.34 1.26
C TRP A 29 -20.05 13.85 -0.12
N LEU A 30 -21.26 14.23 -0.54
CA LEU A 30 -21.84 13.78 -1.81
C LEU A 30 -21.05 14.24 -3.04
N THR A 31 -20.45 15.43 -3.04
CA THR A 31 -19.57 15.90 -4.13
C THR A 31 -18.41 14.95 -4.40
N LEU A 32 -17.82 14.41 -3.33
CA LEU A 32 -16.75 13.42 -3.40
C LEU A 32 -17.30 12.07 -3.85
N PHE A 33 -18.41 11.61 -3.27
CA PHE A 33 -19.04 10.35 -3.69
C PHE A 33 -19.40 10.30 -5.18
N TYR A 34 -19.99 11.38 -5.71
CA TYR A 34 -20.35 11.46 -7.12
C TYR A 34 -19.13 11.47 -8.06
N SER A 35 -17.94 11.75 -7.54
CA SER A 35 -16.69 11.71 -8.29
C SER A 35 -15.92 10.41 -8.11
N LEU A 36 -16.40 9.45 -7.30
CA LEU A 36 -15.73 8.16 -7.17
C LEU A 36 -15.84 7.33 -8.45
N PRO A 37 -14.84 6.48 -8.74
CA PRO A 37 -14.97 5.43 -9.73
C PRO A 37 -15.76 4.26 -9.13
N ARG A 38 -16.37 3.47 -10.01
CA ARG A 38 -17.26 2.37 -9.59
C ARG A 38 -16.52 1.41 -8.67
N GLU A 39 -15.32 1.00 -9.06
CA GLU A 39 -14.43 0.04 -8.38
C GLU A 39 -14.18 0.38 -6.91
N LEU A 40 -14.14 1.68 -6.58
CA LEU A 40 -13.93 2.14 -5.20
C LEU A 40 -15.24 2.16 -4.41
N ALA A 41 -16.35 2.56 -5.04
CA ALA A 41 -17.67 2.52 -4.39
C ALA A 41 -18.11 1.07 -4.06
N GLU A 42 -17.66 0.07 -4.84
CA GLU A 42 -18.04 -1.35 -4.64
C GLU A 42 -17.61 -1.92 -3.27
N LYS A 43 -16.65 -1.26 -2.58
CA LYS A 43 -16.17 -1.66 -1.25
C LYS A 43 -17.28 -1.70 -0.21
N TRP A 44 -18.35 -0.94 -0.38
CA TRP A 44 -19.54 -1.00 0.45
C TRP A 44 -20.80 -1.14 -0.42
N LYS A 45 -21.43 -2.32 -0.38
CA LYS A 45 -22.53 -2.66 -1.29
C LYS A 45 -23.74 -1.72 -1.20
N SER A 46 -24.05 -1.16 -0.04
CA SER A 46 -25.17 -0.22 0.09
C SER A 46 -24.93 1.10 -0.67
N ALA A 47 -23.69 1.42 -1.05
CA ALA A 47 -23.40 2.56 -1.91
C ALA A 47 -24.09 2.46 -3.28
N TYR A 48 -24.40 1.26 -3.77
CA TYR A 48 -25.11 1.07 -5.04
C TYR A 48 -26.60 1.33 -4.98
N ASP A 49 -27.18 1.28 -3.79
CA ASP A 49 -28.58 1.63 -3.59
C ASP A 49 -28.78 3.16 -3.68
N LEU A 50 -27.68 3.93 -3.61
CA LEU A 50 -27.69 5.36 -3.88
C LEU A 50 -27.73 5.61 -5.39
N PRO A 51 -28.80 6.22 -5.93
CA PRO A 51 -28.94 6.43 -7.36
C PRO A 51 -27.86 7.39 -7.86
N ARG A 52 -27.40 7.16 -9.09
CA ARG A 52 -26.45 8.06 -9.75
C ARG A 52 -27.09 9.36 -10.25
N CYS A 53 -28.40 9.55 -10.07
CA CYS A 53 -29.09 10.81 -10.30
C CYS A 53 -29.06 11.68 -9.02
N PRO A 54 -28.24 12.74 -8.93
CA PRO A 54 -28.11 13.55 -7.72
C PRO A 54 -29.39 14.28 -7.36
N TYR A 55 -30.24 14.59 -8.35
CA TYR A 55 -31.55 15.19 -8.11
C TYR A 55 -32.38 14.38 -7.11
N GLU A 56 -32.40 13.05 -7.23
CA GLU A 56 -33.15 12.17 -6.35
C GLU A 56 -32.59 12.13 -4.93
N VAL A 57 -31.27 12.23 -4.78
CA VAL A 57 -30.59 12.15 -3.48
C VAL A 57 -30.59 13.48 -2.74
N LEU A 58 -30.39 14.58 -3.45
CA LEU A 58 -30.21 15.91 -2.84
C LEU A 58 -31.54 16.54 -2.41
N ARG A 59 -32.64 16.23 -3.11
CA ARG A 59 -33.95 16.86 -2.89
C ARG A 59 -34.94 15.98 -2.12
N THR A 60 -34.52 14.78 -1.74
CA THR A 60 -35.34 13.87 -0.95
C THR A 60 -34.55 13.33 0.23
N ASP A 61 -35.27 12.85 1.24
CA ASP A 61 -34.77 12.16 2.43
C ASP A 61 -34.78 10.62 2.25
N LYS A 62 -35.25 10.13 1.11
CA LYS A 62 -35.42 8.69 0.80
C LYS A 62 -34.14 7.88 1.04
N TYR A 63 -32.99 8.46 0.75
CA TYR A 63 -31.69 7.79 0.83
C TYR A 63 -30.86 8.22 2.06
N ASP A 64 -31.44 8.95 3.01
CA ASP A 64 -30.73 9.41 4.20
C ASP A 64 -30.24 8.25 5.07
N HIS A 65 -30.93 7.10 5.04
CA HIS A 65 -30.47 5.88 5.70
C HIS A 65 -29.15 5.30 5.15
N ILE A 66 -28.74 5.71 3.93
CA ILE A 66 -27.43 5.37 3.34
C ILE A 66 -26.46 6.53 3.57
N VAL A 67 -26.87 7.76 3.25
CA VAL A 67 -25.99 8.93 3.29
C VAL A 67 -25.54 9.26 4.72
N CYS A 68 -26.42 9.07 5.72
CA CYS A 68 -26.13 9.32 7.12
C CYS A 68 -25.61 8.06 7.85
N ASP A 69 -25.33 6.97 7.14
CA ASP A 69 -24.65 5.81 7.70
C ASP A 69 -23.16 6.12 7.85
N ASP A 70 -22.57 5.82 9.01
CA ASP A 70 -21.14 6.01 9.26
C ASP A 70 -20.27 5.33 8.19
N MET A 71 -20.74 4.22 7.61
CA MET A 71 -20.07 3.49 6.54
C MET A 71 -19.98 4.29 5.24
N PHE A 72 -20.93 5.18 4.94
CA PHE A 72 -20.85 6.05 3.77
C PHE A 72 -19.67 7.02 3.89
N LYS A 73 -19.56 7.66 5.05
CA LYS A 73 -18.47 8.60 5.34
C LYS A 73 -17.12 7.88 5.36
N LEU A 74 -17.06 6.71 6.01
CA LEU A 74 -15.86 5.86 6.03
C LEU A 74 -15.42 5.47 4.62
N LEU A 75 -16.36 5.02 3.77
CA LEU A 75 -16.08 4.68 2.37
C LEU A 75 -15.44 5.85 1.63
N VAL A 76 -16.08 7.03 1.68
CA VAL A 76 -15.59 8.22 0.98
C VAL A 76 -14.22 8.61 1.52
N TRP A 77 -14.04 8.64 2.83
CA TRP A 77 -12.77 9.03 3.44
C TRP A 77 -11.64 8.07 3.08
N ASP A 78 -11.85 6.76 3.23
CA ASP A 78 -10.85 5.75 2.94
C ASP A 78 -10.45 5.76 1.46
N CYS A 79 -11.39 5.97 0.54
CA CYS A 79 -11.08 6.06 -0.89
C CYS A 79 -10.19 7.26 -1.20
N TYR A 80 -10.51 8.44 -0.66
CA TYR A 80 -9.75 9.66 -0.92
C TYR A 80 -8.40 9.67 -0.19
N ALA A 81 -8.34 9.21 1.07
CA ALA A 81 -7.10 9.07 1.82
C ALA A 81 -6.15 8.07 1.14
N TRP A 82 -6.68 6.92 0.72
CA TRP A 82 -5.90 5.92 0.00
C TRP A 82 -5.36 6.46 -1.33
N SER A 83 -6.17 7.19 -2.10
CA SER A 83 -5.74 7.76 -3.37
C SER A 83 -4.74 8.89 -3.19
N ALA A 84 -4.97 9.83 -2.27
CA ALA A 84 -4.03 10.92 -2.00
C ALA A 84 -2.66 10.40 -1.54
N TRP A 85 -2.65 9.34 -0.72
CA TRP A 85 -1.43 8.66 -0.31
C TRP A 85 -0.58 8.20 -1.51
N GLN A 86 -1.19 7.72 -2.60
CA GLN A 86 -0.45 7.27 -3.79
C GLN A 86 0.35 8.42 -4.45
N PHE A 87 -0.09 9.66 -4.28
CA PHE A 87 0.50 10.83 -4.95
C PHE A 87 1.48 11.61 -4.07
N PHE A 88 1.54 11.33 -2.76
CA PHE A 88 2.54 11.94 -1.90
C PHE A 88 3.95 11.59 -2.38
N GLN A 89 4.73 12.64 -2.65
CA GLN A 89 6.10 12.51 -3.09
C GLN A 89 7.05 12.50 -1.90
N VAL A 90 7.98 11.55 -1.91
CA VAL A 90 8.99 11.36 -0.88
C VAL A 90 10.38 11.24 -1.48
N LYS A 91 11.41 11.69 -0.75
CA LYS A 91 12.79 11.63 -1.22
C LYS A 91 13.29 10.19 -1.32
N ASP A 92 13.90 9.89 -2.46
CA ASP A 92 14.70 8.70 -2.67
C ASP A 92 16.11 8.84 -2.06
N ARG A 93 16.97 7.83 -2.26
CA ARG A 93 18.35 7.84 -1.73
C ARG A 93 19.25 8.92 -2.36
N LYS A 94 18.89 9.44 -3.53
CA LYS A 94 19.62 10.46 -4.29
C LYS A 94 19.05 11.86 -4.04
N GLY A 95 17.98 11.98 -3.25
CA GLY A 95 17.27 13.23 -2.99
C GLY A 95 16.25 13.61 -4.06
N ASN A 96 15.96 12.72 -5.03
CA ASN A 96 14.89 12.93 -5.99
C ASN A 96 13.55 12.55 -5.39
N TYR A 97 12.49 13.25 -5.80
CA TYR A 97 11.13 12.89 -5.43
C TYR A 97 10.62 11.69 -6.23
N ARG A 98 9.86 10.83 -5.55
CA ARG A 98 9.14 9.70 -6.10
C ARG A 98 7.92 9.38 -5.25
N ASP A 99 7.00 8.60 -5.78
CA ASP A 99 5.88 8.04 -5.02
C ASP A 99 6.37 7.21 -3.83
N ILE A 100 5.50 7.07 -2.82
CA ILE A 100 5.76 6.22 -1.66
C ILE A 100 6.01 4.77 -2.14
N PRO A 101 7.16 4.16 -1.80
CA PRO A 101 7.49 2.82 -2.27
C PRO A 101 6.62 1.74 -1.63
N GLY A 102 6.25 0.73 -2.42
CA GLY A 102 5.51 -0.43 -1.93
C GLY A 102 4.01 -0.19 -1.80
N ALA A 103 3.31 -1.21 -1.30
CA ALA A 103 1.86 -1.14 -1.11
C ALA A 103 1.52 -0.46 0.23
N TRP A 104 0.41 0.27 0.27
CA TRP A 104 -0.07 0.92 1.50
C TRP A 104 -0.23 -0.07 2.68
N THR A 105 -0.59 -1.33 2.41
CA THR A 105 -0.74 -2.41 3.42
C THR A 105 0.57 -2.79 4.11
N GLN A 106 1.70 -2.28 3.64
CA GLN A 106 3.02 -2.49 4.25
C GLN A 106 3.34 -1.42 5.30
N TYR A 107 2.50 -0.39 5.42
CA TYR A 107 2.64 0.71 6.36
C TYR A 107 1.56 0.61 7.44
N ALA A 108 1.93 0.95 8.67
CA ALA A 108 1.00 0.90 9.78
C ALA A 108 -0.06 2.01 9.66
N GLY A 109 -1.29 1.72 10.09
CA GLY A 109 -2.38 2.71 10.12
C GLY A 109 -2.12 3.91 11.03
N TYR A 110 -1.10 3.86 11.89
CA TYR A 110 -0.68 4.98 12.72
C TYR A 110 0.54 5.74 12.18
N PHE A 111 1.10 5.32 11.03
CA PHE A 111 2.18 6.05 10.36
C PHE A 111 1.73 7.50 10.07
N PRO A 112 2.48 8.55 10.47
CA PRO A 112 2.01 9.91 10.33
C PRO A 112 1.68 10.33 8.89
N LEU A 113 2.35 9.78 7.87
CA LEU A 113 2.05 10.10 6.47
C LEU A 113 0.70 9.51 6.03
N TRP A 114 0.27 8.41 6.65
CA TRP A 114 -1.05 7.80 6.40
C TRP A 114 -2.13 8.63 7.08
N ARG A 115 -1.87 9.13 8.29
CA ARG A 115 -2.76 10.09 8.95
C ARG A 115 -2.87 11.42 8.19
N LEU A 116 -1.77 11.84 7.54
CA LEU A 116 -1.77 13.03 6.71
C LEU A 116 -2.69 12.87 5.48
N SER A 117 -2.81 11.66 4.92
CA SER A 117 -3.70 11.44 3.79
C SER A 117 -5.18 11.57 4.15
N TYR A 118 -5.60 11.34 5.40
CA TYR A 118 -6.95 11.71 5.86
C TYR A 118 -7.08 13.22 6.07
N SER A 119 -6.03 13.87 6.57
CA SER A 119 -6.02 15.31 6.83
C SER A 119 -6.17 16.15 5.55
N ILE A 120 -5.86 15.59 4.37
CA ILE A 120 -5.99 16.30 3.08
C ILE A 120 -7.44 16.45 2.62
N ILE A 121 -8.34 15.58 3.08
CA ILE A 121 -9.70 15.46 2.52
C ILE A 121 -10.49 16.78 2.59
N PRO A 122 -10.47 17.57 3.68
CA PRO A 122 -11.13 18.88 3.72
C PRO A 122 -10.60 19.84 2.63
N TYR A 123 -9.31 19.79 2.32
CA TYR A 123 -8.70 20.61 1.27
C TYR A 123 -9.10 20.12 -0.13
N ILE A 124 -9.20 18.81 -0.33
CA ILE A 124 -9.76 18.24 -1.56
C ILE A 124 -11.17 18.76 -1.79
N ARG A 125 -12.02 18.80 -0.76
CA ARG A 125 -13.38 19.37 -0.86
C ARG A 125 -13.35 20.83 -1.27
N MET A 126 -12.48 21.64 -0.66
CA MET A 126 -12.31 23.04 -1.05
C MET A 126 -11.87 23.16 -2.52
N LYS A 127 -10.99 22.27 -2.99
CA LYS A 127 -10.56 22.25 -4.40
C LYS A 127 -11.68 21.83 -5.34
N PHE A 128 -12.52 20.88 -4.94
CA PHE A 128 -13.71 20.51 -5.71
C PHE A 128 -14.65 21.72 -5.87
N GLU A 129 -14.87 22.47 -4.78
CA GLU A 129 -15.68 23.68 -4.81
C GLU A 129 -15.11 24.76 -5.74
N GLN A 130 -13.79 24.89 -5.81
CA GLN A 130 -13.12 25.88 -6.66
C GLN A 130 -13.05 25.47 -8.14
N ASN A 131 -13.18 24.19 -8.44
CA ASN A 131 -12.95 23.62 -9.78
C ASN A 131 -14.22 23.05 -10.43
N GLY A 132 -15.41 23.48 -9.99
CA GLY A 132 -16.68 23.10 -10.62
C GLY A 132 -17.13 21.67 -10.35
N LEU A 133 -16.64 21.05 -9.27
CA LEU A 133 -17.20 19.81 -8.69
C LEU A 133 -18.01 20.13 -7.42
N ASP A 134 -18.55 21.35 -7.38
CA ASP A 134 -19.30 21.91 -6.26
C ASP A 134 -20.74 21.37 -6.16
N PHE A 135 -21.39 21.70 -5.05
CA PHE A 135 -22.81 21.40 -4.88
C PHE A 135 -23.71 22.15 -5.87
N GLN A 136 -23.34 23.35 -6.32
CA GLN A 136 -24.16 24.10 -7.28
C GLN A 136 -24.34 23.29 -8.58
N ASN A 137 -23.24 22.70 -9.09
CA ASN A 137 -23.26 21.85 -10.27
C ASN A 137 -24.04 20.55 -10.02
N LEU A 138 -23.90 19.92 -8.85
CA LEU A 138 -24.72 18.75 -8.53
C LEU A 138 -26.22 19.08 -8.49
N TYR A 139 -26.60 20.22 -7.91
CA TYR A 139 -28.00 20.64 -7.84
C TYR A 139 -28.56 21.07 -9.21
N ASN A 140 -27.71 21.55 -10.11
CA ASN A 140 -28.08 21.95 -11.47
C ASN A 140 -28.33 20.75 -12.39
N ILE A 141 -27.98 19.52 -11.98
CA ILE A 141 -28.26 18.32 -12.76
C ILE A 141 -29.78 18.07 -12.82
N PRO A 142 -30.38 17.97 -14.02
CA PRO A 142 -31.82 17.77 -14.17
C PRO A 142 -32.29 16.43 -13.60
N GLN A 143 -33.58 16.36 -13.26
CA GLN A 143 -34.22 15.12 -12.87
C GLN A 143 -34.08 14.06 -13.98
N GLY A 144 -33.76 12.83 -13.57
CA GLY A 144 -33.57 11.69 -14.48
C GLY A 144 -32.22 11.65 -15.20
N VAL A 145 -31.33 12.64 -14.97
CA VAL A 145 -29.97 12.61 -15.51
C VAL A 145 -29.04 11.94 -14.50
N GLU A 146 -28.35 10.88 -14.95
CA GLU A 146 -27.36 10.16 -14.14
C GLU A 146 -25.96 10.74 -14.32
N VAL A 147 -25.23 10.89 -13.21
CA VAL A 147 -23.80 11.17 -13.21
C VAL A 147 -23.04 9.88 -13.48
N PRO A 148 -22.31 9.78 -14.60
CA PRO A 148 -21.55 8.59 -14.90
C PRO A 148 -20.48 8.36 -13.84
N TRP A 149 -20.13 7.09 -13.63
CA TRP A 149 -18.93 6.75 -12.85
C TRP A 149 -17.69 7.27 -13.58
N LEU A 150 -16.75 7.85 -12.83
CA LEU A 150 -15.43 8.12 -13.39
C LEU A 150 -14.72 6.80 -13.68
N THR A 151 -13.90 6.76 -14.72
CA THR A 151 -12.93 5.66 -14.84
C THR A 151 -11.89 5.80 -13.73
N TYR A 152 -11.28 4.69 -13.35
CA TYR A 152 -10.19 4.71 -12.39
C TYR A 152 -9.06 5.68 -12.79
N GLN A 153 -8.75 5.78 -14.08
CA GLN A 153 -7.75 6.72 -14.60
C GLN A 153 -8.18 8.19 -14.48
N GLN A 154 -9.45 8.51 -14.80
CA GLN A 154 -9.98 9.87 -14.64
C GLN A 154 -9.93 10.31 -13.17
N PHE A 155 -10.34 9.43 -12.28
CA PHE A 155 -10.27 9.67 -10.84
C PHE A 155 -8.82 9.82 -10.35
N SER A 156 -7.93 8.93 -10.77
CA SER A 156 -6.49 8.99 -10.46
C SER A 156 -5.89 10.33 -10.89
N ASN A 157 -6.16 10.79 -12.11
CA ASN A 157 -5.66 12.09 -12.60
C ASN A 157 -6.25 13.26 -11.80
N LEU A 158 -7.55 13.21 -11.47
CA LEU A 158 -8.22 14.23 -10.67
C LEU A 158 -7.57 14.34 -9.28
N ILE A 159 -7.44 13.21 -8.58
CA ILE A 159 -6.89 13.20 -7.22
C ILE A 159 -5.41 13.52 -7.20
N GLY A 160 -4.62 13.06 -8.18
CA GLY A 160 -3.22 13.44 -8.30
C GLY A 160 -3.06 14.95 -8.42
N ASN A 161 -3.74 15.57 -9.39
CA ASN A 161 -3.69 17.01 -9.59
C ASN A 161 -4.15 17.79 -8.35
N VAL A 162 -5.26 17.39 -7.72
CA VAL A 162 -5.77 18.06 -6.52
C VAL A 162 -4.82 17.88 -5.34
N THR A 163 -4.21 16.69 -5.18
CA THR A 163 -3.23 16.43 -4.12
C THR A 163 -2.02 17.34 -4.28
N ASP A 164 -1.48 17.45 -5.50
CA ASP A 164 -0.35 18.32 -5.81
C ASP A 164 -0.68 19.80 -5.51
N MET A 165 -1.85 20.28 -5.94
CA MET A 165 -2.30 21.64 -5.63
C MET A 165 -2.40 21.89 -4.13
N VAL A 166 -2.93 20.93 -3.35
CA VAL A 166 -3.04 21.09 -1.89
C VAL A 166 -1.66 21.08 -1.23
N VAL A 167 -0.78 20.17 -1.65
CA VAL A 167 0.58 20.07 -1.10
C VAL A 167 1.37 21.35 -1.37
N GLU A 168 1.24 21.92 -2.56
CA GLU A 168 1.86 23.19 -2.93
C GLU A 168 1.28 24.36 -2.14
N GLU A 169 -0.04 24.55 -2.15
CA GLU A 169 -0.69 25.72 -1.53
C GLU A 169 -0.62 25.71 0.00
N GLN A 170 -0.60 24.54 0.63
CA GLN A 170 -0.50 24.41 2.08
C GLN A 170 0.94 24.24 2.56
N GLU A 171 1.92 24.25 1.66
CA GLU A 171 3.34 24.03 1.97
C GLU A 171 3.58 22.73 2.75
N TRP A 172 2.96 21.62 2.34
CA TRP A 172 3.04 20.34 3.05
C TRP A 172 4.31 19.54 2.75
N GLN A 173 5.03 19.84 1.67
CA GLN A 173 6.20 19.06 1.29
C GLN A 173 7.27 18.98 2.40
N PRO A 174 7.62 20.06 3.13
CA PRO A 174 8.54 19.98 4.27
C PRO A 174 8.04 19.06 5.40
N VAL A 175 6.72 18.99 5.62
CA VAL A 175 6.12 18.10 6.63
C VAL A 175 6.20 16.65 6.16
N ILE A 176 5.87 16.38 4.88
CA ILE A 176 6.00 15.05 4.26
C ILE A 176 7.45 14.58 4.32
N ASP A 177 8.40 15.44 3.97
CA ASP A 177 9.83 15.17 4.04
C ASP A 177 10.28 14.86 5.45
N ALA A 178 9.88 15.66 6.44
CA ALA A 178 10.23 15.43 7.84
C ALA A 178 9.67 14.11 8.36
N ILE A 179 8.41 13.78 8.05
CA ILE A 179 7.81 12.48 8.39
C ILE A 179 8.58 11.35 7.73
N TRP A 180 8.93 11.50 6.46
CA TRP A 180 9.68 10.48 5.73
C TRP A 180 11.09 10.33 6.33
N GLU A 181 11.84 11.39 6.55
CA GLU A 181 13.21 11.31 7.06
C GLU A 181 13.28 10.73 8.49
N ASN A 182 12.24 10.93 9.31
CA ASN A 182 12.17 10.48 10.70
C ASN A 182 11.30 9.23 10.92
N ARG A 183 11.15 8.38 9.89
CA ARG A 183 10.43 7.11 10.04
C ARG A 183 11.07 6.20 11.10
N THR A 184 10.21 5.43 11.74
CA THR A 184 10.50 4.46 12.80
C THR A 184 10.07 3.05 12.40
N VAL A 185 10.41 2.05 13.21
CA VAL A 185 10.06 0.64 12.92
C VAL A 185 8.54 0.44 12.96
N GLU A 186 7.88 1.17 13.85
CA GLU A 186 6.45 1.17 14.11
C GLU A 186 5.67 1.73 12.91
N ASP A 187 6.27 2.57 12.07
CA ASP A 187 5.60 3.09 10.87
C ASP A 187 5.30 2.02 9.81
N TYR A 188 5.78 0.80 10.01
CA TYR A 188 5.58 -0.36 9.14
C TYR A 188 4.68 -1.41 9.79
N GLU A 189 3.93 -2.12 8.96
CA GLU A 189 3.09 -3.21 9.43
C GLU A 189 3.93 -4.33 10.09
N ALA A 190 3.32 -5.11 10.99
CA ALA A 190 4.03 -6.17 11.72
C ALA A 190 4.65 -7.18 10.74
N THR A 191 3.90 -7.55 9.70
CA THR A 191 4.29 -8.45 8.64
C THR A 191 5.56 -7.98 7.93
N SER A 192 6.48 -8.91 7.67
CA SER A 192 7.70 -8.61 6.93
C SER A 192 7.37 -8.11 5.52
N SER A 193 8.03 -7.04 5.11
CA SER A 193 7.92 -6.49 3.75
C SER A 193 9.30 -6.07 3.25
N THR A 194 9.47 -6.02 1.93
CA THR A 194 10.71 -5.53 1.31
C THR A 194 11.02 -4.10 1.74
N VAL A 195 9.99 -3.25 1.87
CA VAL A 195 10.13 -1.86 2.30
C VAL A 195 10.59 -1.77 3.77
N LYS A 196 9.97 -2.54 4.67
CA LYS A 196 10.38 -2.61 6.08
C LYS A 196 11.80 -3.14 6.20
N THR A 197 12.14 -4.18 5.46
CA THR A 197 13.49 -4.78 5.43
C THR A 197 14.54 -3.76 4.97
N ASP A 198 14.25 -3.02 3.90
CA ASP A 198 15.16 -1.99 3.39
C ASP A 198 15.31 -0.80 4.34
N PHE A 199 14.24 -0.44 5.05
CA PHE A 199 14.30 0.54 6.13
C PHE A 199 15.18 0.03 7.28
N MET A 200 14.95 -1.19 7.79
CA MET A 200 15.73 -1.78 8.88
C MET A 200 17.22 -1.89 8.53
N ARG A 201 17.55 -2.28 7.30
CA ARG A 201 18.94 -2.29 6.81
C ARG A 201 19.58 -0.90 6.84
N LYS A 202 18.83 0.15 6.50
CA LYS A 202 19.31 1.53 6.57
C LYS A 202 19.44 1.99 8.02
N TRP A 203 18.43 1.73 8.84
CA TRP A 203 18.34 2.14 10.24
C TRP A 203 19.50 1.58 11.06
N HIS A 204 19.79 0.29 10.90
CA HIS A 204 20.89 -0.34 11.60
C HIS A 204 22.25 -0.14 10.92
N HIS A 205 22.35 0.67 9.85
CA HIS A 205 23.55 0.79 9.01
C HIS A 205 24.10 -0.55 8.48
N ASN A 206 23.23 -1.56 8.45
CA ASN A 206 23.56 -2.91 8.03
C ASN A 206 23.47 -3.01 6.51
N ARG A 207 24.51 -2.52 5.84
CA ARG A 207 24.74 -2.88 4.43
C ARG A 207 25.18 -4.34 4.27
N SER A 208 25.55 -5.00 5.37
CA SER A 208 25.65 -6.45 5.58
C SER A 208 26.09 -6.70 7.03
N GLY A 209 25.44 -7.59 7.77
CA GLY A 209 25.80 -7.97 9.16
C GLY A 209 24.85 -7.45 10.23
N LYS A 210 24.67 -8.20 11.32
CA LYS A 210 23.73 -7.99 12.46
C LYS A 210 23.87 -6.61 13.14
N PRO A 211 22.79 -6.05 13.72
CA PRO A 211 22.92 -4.99 14.71
C PRO A 211 23.51 -5.59 15.99
N ILE A 212 24.49 -4.92 16.60
CA ILE A 212 24.98 -5.23 17.94
C ILE A 212 24.43 -4.14 18.85
N SER A 213 23.56 -4.51 19.79
CA SER A 213 23.08 -3.63 20.85
C SER A 213 24.17 -3.41 21.92
N LEU A 214 24.06 -2.31 22.68
CA LEU A 214 25.00 -2.05 23.78
C LEU A 214 24.92 -3.11 24.88
N ASP A 215 23.74 -3.73 25.04
CA ASP A 215 23.49 -4.84 25.96
C ASP A 215 24.17 -6.14 25.48
N GLU A 216 24.22 -6.42 24.17
CA GLU A 216 24.93 -7.58 23.60
C GLU A 216 26.47 -7.49 23.72
N MET A 217 27.04 -6.28 23.79
CA MET A 217 28.49 -6.10 24.05
C MET A 217 28.88 -6.38 25.50
N MET A 218 27.92 -6.40 26.42
CA MET A 218 28.18 -6.65 27.84
C MET A 218 27.98 -8.12 28.24
N GLU A 219 27.33 -8.94 27.40
CA GLU A 219 26.99 -10.33 27.74
C GLU A 219 27.78 -11.43 27.00
N SER A 220 28.76 -11.09 26.15
CA SER A 220 29.54 -12.10 25.40
C SER A 220 30.96 -12.29 25.96
N GLU A 221 31.11 -13.18 26.95
CA GLU A 221 32.42 -13.76 27.31
C GLU A 221 32.79 -15.01 26.48
N ASP A 222 31.91 -15.51 25.60
CA ASP A 222 32.27 -16.53 24.60
C ASP A 222 31.49 -16.29 23.30
N GLY A 223 32.23 -15.99 22.24
CA GLY A 223 31.69 -15.50 20.97
C GLY A 223 31.16 -16.59 20.06
N ASP A 224 29.84 -16.83 20.10
CA ASP A 224 29.14 -17.59 19.07
C ASP A 224 28.06 -16.73 18.38
N ILE A 225 28.51 -15.99 17.36
CA ILE A 225 27.71 -15.04 16.56
C ILE A 225 27.30 -15.73 15.25
N PHE A 226 26.52 -16.81 15.28
CA PHE A 226 25.89 -17.32 14.07
C PHE A 226 24.51 -17.91 14.36
N ASP A 227 23.51 -17.04 14.26
CA ASP A 227 22.18 -17.49 13.85
C ASP A 227 21.68 -16.43 12.86
N VAL A 228 21.84 -16.75 11.58
CA VAL A 228 21.36 -15.97 10.43
C VAL A 228 20.03 -16.56 10.03
N ALA A 229 19.00 -15.72 9.92
CA ALA A 229 17.66 -16.16 9.53
C ALA A 229 17.70 -17.00 8.25
N ASP A 230 17.08 -18.16 8.38
CA ASP A 230 17.11 -19.27 7.43
C ASP A 230 16.27 -18.96 6.17
N PRO A 231 16.82 -19.12 4.95
CA PRO A 231 16.05 -19.10 3.70
C PRO A 231 14.95 -20.18 3.61
N ARG A 232 14.86 -21.09 4.60
CA ARG A 232 13.83 -22.16 4.71
C ARG A 232 12.38 -21.69 4.59
N SER A 233 12.02 -20.45 4.92
CA SER A 233 10.59 -20.07 4.94
C SER A 233 9.93 -20.08 3.55
N ASP A 234 10.69 -19.93 2.45
CA ASP A 234 10.10 -19.86 1.11
C ASP A 234 10.23 -21.16 0.32
N PHE A 235 11.25 -21.98 0.59
CA PHE A 235 11.43 -23.26 -0.11
C PHE A 235 10.52 -24.38 0.42
N GLU A 236 10.34 -24.46 1.75
CA GLU A 236 9.56 -25.52 2.40
C GLU A 236 8.03 -25.35 2.22
N ASN A 237 7.57 -24.15 1.86
CA ASN A 237 6.15 -23.85 1.67
C ASN A 237 5.63 -24.19 0.26
N SER A 238 6.47 -24.67 -0.65
CA SER A 238 6.01 -25.17 -1.95
C SER A 238 5.51 -26.62 -1.84
N VAL A 239 4.19 -26.80 -1.72
CA VAL A 239 3.55 -28.12 -1.65
C VAL A 239 3.80 -28.88 -2.96
N ILE A 240 4.81 -29.74 -3.00
CA ILE A 240 5.12 -30.61 -4.13
C ILE A 240 5.44 -32.03 -3.63
N SER A 241 4.85 -33.03 -4.30
CA SER A 241 5.01 -34.45 -3.96
C SER A 241 6.47 -34.93 -4.12
N GLU A 242 6.92 -35.84 -3.25
CA GLU A 242 8.29 -36.44 -3.30
C GLU A 242 8.69 -36.94 -4.70
N MET A 243 7.72 -37.38 -5.51
CA MET A 243 7.93 -37.88 -6.87
C MET A 243 8.41 -36.80 -7.86
N GLN A 244 8.00 -35.54 -7.68
CA GLN A 244 8.39 -34.42 -8.54
C GLN A 244 9.77 -33.86 -8.14
N ILE A 245 10.11 -33.90 -6.85
CA ILE A 245 11.45 -33.56 -6.35
C ILE A 245 12.48 -34.57 -6.85
N ALA A 246 12.16 -35.86 -6.83
CA ALA A 246 13.03 -36.92 -7.37
C ALA A 246 13.28 -36.76 -8.88
N THR A 247 12.23 -36.48 -9.66
CA THR A 247 12.34 -36.27 -11.12
C THR A 247 13.19 -35.04 -11.45
N PHE A 248 12.98 -33.92 -10.73
CA PHE A 248 13.79 -32.70 -10.86
C PHE A 248 15.25 -32.93 -10.46
N ALA A 249 15.47 -33.63 -9.34
CA ALA A 249 16.80 -33.94 -8.85
C ALA A 249 17.57 -34.76 -9.89
N GLU A 250 16.95 -35.79 -10.48
CA GLU A 250 17.58 -36.69 -11.44
C GLU A 250 17.92 -36.05 -12.81
N SER A 251 17.13 -35.10 -13.30
CA SER A 251 17.32 -34.54 -14.65
C SER A 251 18.06 -33.20 -14.72
N THR A 252 18.07 -32.40 -13.65
CA THR A 252 18.32 -30.95 -13.78
C THR A 252 19.48 -30.43 -12.93
N ILE A 253 19.84 -31.11 -11.83
CA ILE A 253 20.91 -30.66 -10.92
C ILE A 253 22.07 -31.67 -10.84
N THR A 254 23.27 -31.17 -10.53
CA THR A 254 24.49 -31.99 -10.51
C THR A 254 24.53 -32.93 -9.30
N GLU A 255 25.29 -34.03 -9.39
CA GLU A 255 25.41 -34.99 -8.29
C GLU A 255 25.90 -34.35 -6.98
N LYS A 256 26.81 -33.38 -7.10
CA LYS A 256 27.30 -32.60 -5.96
C LYS A 256 26.23 -31.69 -5.35
N ASP A 257 25.33 -31.14 -6.18
CA ASP A 257 24.21 -30.32 -5.74
C ASP A 257 23.13 -31.19 -5.04
N ARG A 258 22.92 -32.43 -5.50
CA ARG A 258 22.06 -33.42 -4.81
C ARG A 258 22.59 -33.80 -3.44
N GLU A 259 23.90 -34.03 -3.33
CA GLU A 259 24.55 -34.35 -2.07
C GLU A 259 24.44 -33.19 -1.06
N ILE A 260 24.58 -31.95 -1.51
CA ILE A 260 24.34 -30.74 -0.71
C ILE A 260 22.89 -30.70 -0.20
N LEU A 261 21.90 -30.94 -1.06
CA LEU A 261 20.50 -30.95 -0.65
C LEU A 261 20.19 -32.06 0.36
N LYS A 262 20.74 -33.26 0.14
CA LYS A 262 20.54 -34.39 1.05
C LYS A 262 21.08 -34.09 2.44
N LEU A 263 22.33 -33.62 2.53
CA LEU A 263 22.93 -33.22 3.80
C LEU A 263 22.15 -32.06 4.43
N ARG A 264 21.58 -31.15 3.64
CA ARG A 264 20.72 -30.08 4.17
C ARG A 264 19.39 -30.59 4.73
N MET A 265 18.76 -31.57 4.08
CA MET A 265 17.53 -32.24 4.55
C MET A 265 17.77 -33.06 5.83
N GLU A 266 18.96 -33.65 5.97
CA GLU A 266 19.40 -34.34 7.18
C GLU A 266 19.72 -33.37 8.34
N GLY A 267 19.58 -32.05 8.13
CA GLY A 267 19.67 -31.02 9.17
C GLY A 267 21.05 -30.39 9.35
N TYR A 268 22.03 -30.72 8.51
CA TYR A 268 23.38 -30.16 8.64
C TYR A 268 23.42 -28.65 8.31
N THR A 269 24.30 -27.93 9.01
CA THR A 269 24.57 -26.52 8.76
C THR A 269 25.36 -26.34 7.46
N GLU A 270 25.27 -25.17 6.83
CA GLU A 270 25.97 -24.93 5.56
C GLU A 270 27.50 -25.03 5.67
N GLN A 271 28.06 -24.76 6.87
CA GLN A 271 29.48 -24.92 7.13
C GLN A 271 29.87 -26.41 7.25
N GLU A 272 29.08 -27.22 7.97
CA GLU A 272 29.30 -28.68 8.04
C GLU A 272 29.14 -29.34 6.67
N ILE A 273 28.18 -28.86 5.86
CA ILE A 273 28.02 -29.31 4.47
C ILE A 273 29.26 -28.93 3.67
N ALA A 274 29.77 -27.70 3.81
CA ALA A 274 30.95 -27.24 3.09
C ALA A 274 32.16 -28.14 3.39
N ASP A 275 32.36 -28.46 4.66
CA ASP A 275 33.46 -29.32 5.11
C ASP A 275 33.32 -30.76 4.55
N LYS A 276 32.09 -31.28 4.46
CA LYS A 276 31.82 -32.62 3.89
C LYS A 276 31.94 -32.70 2.37
N VAL A 277 31.47 -31.69 1.64
CA VAL A 277 31.48 -31.69 0.17
C VAL A 277 32.74 -31.01 -0.42
N GLY A 278 33.68 -30.61 0.43
CA GLY A 278 34.99 -30.07 0.06
C GLY A 278 34.97 -28.62 -0.42
N TYR A 279 34.05 -27.79 0.08
CA TYR A 279 34.08 -26.33 -0.08
C TYR A 279 34.79 -25.67 1.08
N LYS A 280 35.52 -24.58 0.80
CA LYS A 280 36.30 -23.85 1.82
C LYS A 280 35.44 -22.97 2.73
N THR A 281 34.21 -22.66 2.34
CA THR A 281 33.34 -21.71 3.06
C THR A 281 31.87 -22.09 2.90
N ALA A 282 31.06 -21.87 3.95
CA ALA A 282 29.61 -22.00 3.90
C ALA A 282 28.97 -21.18 2.76
N SER A 283 29.54 -20.01 2.43
CA SER A 283 29.05 -19.16 1.33
C SER A 283 29.05 -19.85 -0.04
N ALA A 284 29.97 -20.79 -0.28
CA ALA A 284 29.98 -21.56 -1.51
C ALA A 284 28.79 -22.54 -1.57
N VAL A 285 28.43 -23.15 -0.44
CA VAL A 285 27.25 -24.01 -0.30
C VAL A 285 25.96 -23.19 -0.43
N HIS A 286 25.89 -22.04 0.22
CA HIS A 286 24.75 -21.12 0.13
C HIS A 286 24.43 -20.71 -1.31
N LYS A 287 25.46 -20.33 -2.09
CA LYS A 287 25.30 -19.98 -3.52
C LYS A 287 24.84 -21.15 -4.37
N ARG A 288 25.22 -22.38 -4.00
CA ARG A 288 24.73 -23.59 -4.67
C ARG A 288 23.26 -23.83 -4.37
N ILE A 289 22.85 -23.70 -3.11
CA ILE A 289 21.45 -23.84 -2.68
C ILE A 289 20.57 -22.80 -3.38
N ALA A 290 20.98 -21.53 -3.41
CA ALA A 290 20.25 -20.47 -4.13
C ALA A 290 20.09 -20.79 -5.63
N LYS A 291 21.18 -21.21 -6.28
CA LYS A 291 21.13 -21.60 -7.70
C LYS A 291 20.20 -22.79 -7.96
N ILE A 292 20.14 -23.75 -7.05
CA ILE A 292 19.22 -24.90 -7.13
C ILE A 292 17.77 -24.42 -6.99
N ALA A 293 17.49 -23.51 -6.07
CA ALA A 293 16.16 -22.94 -5.87
C ALA A 293 15.68 -22.19 -7.12
N ASP A 294 16.53 -21.33 -7.73
CA ASP A 294 16.22 -20.64 -8.98
C ASP A 294 15.91 -21.65 -10.11
N THR A 295 16.74 -22.70 -10.22
CA THR A 295 16.56 -23.76 -11.23
C THR A 295 15.26 -24.54 -11.02
N TYR A 296 14.82 -24.68 -9.78
CA TYR A 296 13.58 -25.34 -9.42
C TYR A 296 12.36 -24.49 -9.76
N GLU A 297 12.41 -23.19 -9.47
CA GLU A 297 11.35 -22.25 -9.83
C GLU A 297 11.13 -22.19 -11.35
N ASP A 298 12.23 -22.16 -12.12
CA ASP A 298 12.19 -22.25 -13.58
C ASP A 298 11.57 -23.57 -14.07
N PHE A 299 11.91 -24.70 -13.44
CA PHE A 299 11.35 -26.01 -13.76
C PHE A 299 9.86 -26.08 -13.48
N VAL A 300 9.41 -25.63 -12.30
CA VAL A 300 8.00 -25.61 -11.91
C VAL A 300 7.21 -24.71 -12.85
N THR A 301 7.74 -23.54 -13.20
CA THR A 301 7.12 -22.60 -14.14
C THR A 301 6.97 -23.22 -15.54
N ALA A 302 8.00 -23.89 -16.03
CA ALA A 302 7.97 -24.57 -17.33
C ALA A 302 6.99 -25.75 -17.36
N GLU A 303 6.88 -26.51 -16.27
CA GLU A 303 5.89 -27.59 -16.14
C GLU A 303 4.46 -27.02 -16.07
N TYR A 304 4.22 -25.94 -15.31
CA TYR A 304 2.90 -25.29 -15.21
C TYR A 304 2.43 -24.75 -16.57
N GLN A 305 3.33 -24.17 -17.36
CA GLN A 305 3.03 -23.69 -18.72
C GLN A 305 2.64 -24.82 -19.68
N LYS A 306 3.14 -26.05 -19.49
CA LYS A 306 2.72 -27.21 -20.31
C LYS A 306 1.29 -27.66 -19.99
N TYR A 307 0.81 -27.44 -18.76
CA TYR A 307 -0.58 -27.70 -18.39
C TYR A 307 -1.55 -26.65 -18.91
N LEU A 308 -1.11 -25.39 -19.00
CA LEU A 308 -1.93 -24.27 -19.51
C LEU A 308 -2.06 -24.26 -21.05
N ASN A 309 -1.12 -24.89 -21.76
CA ASN A 309 -1.10 -24.98 -23.23
C ASN A 309 -1.71 -26.29 -23.77
N LYS A 310 -2.42 -27.06 -22.93
CA LYS A 310 -3.20 -28.25 -23.31
C LYS A 310 -4.69 -27.95 -23.19
#